data_AF-A0A840G1L4-F1
#
_entry.id   AF-A0A840G1L4-F1
#
_cell.length_a   1.000
_cell.length_b   1.000
_cell.length_c   1.000
_cell.angle_alpha   90.00
_cell.angle_beta   90.00
_cell.angle_gamma   90.00
#
_symmetry.space_group_name_H-M   'P 1'
#
loop_
_entity.id
_entity.type
_entity.pdbx_description
1 polymer ?
#
loop_
_entity_poly.entity_id
_entity_poly.type
_entity_poly.pdbx_seq_one_letter_code
_entity_poly.pdbx_strand_id
1 'polypeptide(L)'
;MKEKIVSVGTLLCLLVLTCLLLIHALAIFPGIASIRWFFTAVSAVLGRLDAPAWVQAIGSIGAILAAAAIAGWQARSARIQQQRSRREDTAARAAALREIVRRAIIAINNADRLIQPGPISVALAIDQAELVQEAIRKIPVFEIPTPQLVFLIHRVDRDLHLLKQALLRFTGAPVTAARIDSTKARISGILTRTRAARRECVEVLTDAGNAVEI
;
A
#
# COMPACT_ATOMS: atom_id res chain seq x y z
N MET A 1 -41.03 9.69 56.99
CA MET A 1 -40.68 8.49 56.18
C MET A 1 -40.51 8.96 54.74
N LYS A 2 -39.28 8.98 54.20
CA LYS A 2 -39.00 9.45 52.84
C LYS A 2 -38.95 8.23 51.92
N GLU A 3 -39.98 8.05 51.11
CA GLU A 3 -40.00 7.06 50.02
C GLU A 3 -38.88 7.41 49.04
N LYS A 4 -37.94 6.48 48.84
CA LYS A 4 -36.91 6.60 47.81
C LYS A 4 -37.59 6.33 46.47
N ILE A 5 -38.02 7.40 45.80
CA ILE A 5 -38.54 7.36 44.44
C ILE A 5 -37.43 6.80 43.55
N VAL A 6 -37.64 5.57 43.08
CA VAL A 6 -36.77 4.95 42.08
C VAL A 6 -36.81 5.85 40.85
N SER A 7 -35.68 6.47 40.51
CA SER A 7 -35.56 7.33 39.34
C SER A 7 -36.01 6.57 38.10
N VAL A 8 -36.79 7.22 37.23
CA VAL A 8 -37.31 6.67 35.97
C VAL A 8 -36.21 6.02 35.14
N GLY A 9 -34.98 6.56 35.19
CA GLY A 9 -33.82 5.97 34.50
C GLY A 9 -33.42 4.58 35.04
N THR A 10 -33.60 4.34 36.34
CA THR A 10 -33.33 3.05 36.98
C THR A 10 -34.35 2.00 36.57
N LEU A 11 -35.62 2.40 36.45
CA LEU A 11 -36.70 1.54 35.95
C LEU A 11 -36.48 1.17 34.48
N LEU A 12 -36.07 2.12 33.64
CA LEU A 12 -35.77 1.87 32.24
C LEU A 12 -34.57 0.92 32.07
N CYS A 13 -33.53 1.11 32.89
CA CYS A 13 -32.33 0.26 32.88
C CYS A 13 -32.66 -1.17 33.35
N LEU A 14 -33.44 -1.32 34.41
CA LEU A 14 -33.92 -2.63 34.88
C LEU A 14 -34.77 -3.33 33.82
N LEU A 15 -35.67 -2.61 33.14
CA LEU A 15 -36.50 -3.17 32.06
C LEU A 15 -35.64 -3.74 30.92
N VAL A 16 -34.65 -2.96 30.45
CA VAL A 16 -33.76 -3.39 29.35
C VAL A 16 -32.91 -4.59 29.76
N LEU A 17 -32.35 -4.57 30.98
CA LEU A 17 -31.54 -5.69 31.49
C LEU A 17 -32.37 -6.97 31.62
N THR A 18 -33.62 -6.85 32.08
CA THR A 18 -34.55 -7.97 32.23
C THR A 18 -34.93 -8.56 30.87
N CYS A 19 -35.18 -7.71 29.86
CA CYS A 19 -35.45 -8.16 28.49
C CYS A 19 -34.25 -8.92 27.87
N LEU A 20 -33.03 -8.41 28.05
CA LEU A 20 -31.82 -9.06 27.52
C LEU A 20 -31.55 -10.42 28.20
N LEU A 21 -31.75 -10.49 29.53
CA LEU A 21 -31.65 -11.73 30.29
C LEU A 21 -32.74 -12.74 29.91
N LEU A 22 -33.97 -12.29 29.65
CA LEU A 22 -35.06 -13.15 29.21
C LEU A 22 -34.78 -13.75 27.82
N ILE A 23 -34.23 -12.95 26.89
CA ILE A 23 -33.82 -13.41 25.56
C ILE A 23 -32.71 -14.47 25.67
N HIS A 24 -31.72 -14.27 26.55
CA HIS A 24 -30.64 -15.25 26.75
C HIS A 24 -31.13 -16.52 27.47
N ALA A 25 -31.97 -16.39 28.49
CA ALA A 25 -32.55 -17.54 29.19
C ALA A 25 -33.46 -18.38 28.28
N LEU A 26 -34.23 -17.73 27.41
CA LEU A 26 -35.05 -18.40 26.39
C LEU A 26 -34.22 -19.06 25.29
N ALA A 27 -33.04 -18.52 24.96
CA ALA A 27 -32.14 -19.13 23.97
C ALA A 27 -31.46 -20.41 24.48
N ILE A 28 -31.27 -20.58 25.79
CA ILE A 28 -30.43 -21.67 26.35
C ILE A 28 -31.25 -22.92 26.75
N PHE A 29 -32.49 -22.81 27.26
CA PHE A 29 -33.14 -23.98 27.90
C PHE A 29 -34.44 -24.54 27.27
N PRO A 30 -35.16 -23.81 26.39
CA PRO A 30 -36.07 -24.48 25.44
C PRO A 30 -36.15 -23.78 24.07
N GLY A 31 -35.08 -23.10 23.63
CA GLY A 31 -35.12 -22.08 22.57
C GLY A 31 -35.84 -22.46 21.28
N ILE A 32 -35.69 -23.68 20.77
CA ILE A 32 -36.37 -24.07 19.53
C ILE A 32 -37.89 -24.26 19.75
N ALA A 33 -38.31 -24.81 20.90
CA ALA A 33 -39.71 -25.10 21.19
C ALA A 33 -40.50 -23.83 21.54
N SER A 34 -39.92 -22.92 22.31
CA SER A 34 -40.53 -21.64 22.68
C SER A 34 -40.51 -20.63 21.53
N ILE A 35 -39.45 -20.58 20.70
CA ILE A 35 -39.45 -19.81 19.44
C ILE A 35 -40.55 -20.35 18.52
N ARG A 36 -40.65 -21.68 18.35
CA ARG A 36 -41.70 -22.29 17.53
C ARG A 36 -43.08 -21.94 18.09
N TRP A 37 -43.33 -22.14 19.39
CA TRP A 37 -44.63 -21.80 20.00
C TRP A 37 -44.97 -20.33 19.86
N PHE A 38 -44.00 -19.43 20.05
CA PHE A 38 -44.19 -17.99 19.85
C PHE A 38 -44.57 -17.65 18.41
N PHE A 39 -43.82 -18.15 17.42
CA PHE A 39 -44.17 -17.95 16.01
C PHE A 39 -45.52 -18.60 15.64
N THR A 40 -45.86 -19.74 16.22
CA THR A 40 -47.14 -20.43 15.92
C THR A 40 -48.33 -19.72 16.56
N ALA A 41 -48.20 -19.25 17.80
CA ALA A 41 -49.22 -18.46 18.49
C ALA A 41 -49.40 -17.08 17.85
N VAL A 42 -48.31 -16.40 17.52
CA VAL A 42 -48.33 -15.12 16.80
C VAL A 42 -48.94 -15.31 15.41
N SER A 43 -48.60 -16.37 14.67
CA SER A 43 -49.20 -16.67 13.37
C SER A 43 -50.70 -17.01 13.46
N ALA A 44 -51.15 -17.66 14.54
CA ALA A 44 -52.56 -18.01 14.74
C ALA A 44 -53.41 -16.79 15.12
N VAL A 45 -52.87 -15.86 15.90
CA VAL A 45 -53.53 -14.60 16.26
C VAL A 45 -53.52 -13.63 15.07
N LEU A 46 -52.38 -13.49 14.39
CA LEU A 46 -52.27 -12.65 13.20
C LEU A 46 -53.10 -13.21 12.05
N GLY A 47 -53.18 -14.53 11.84
CA GLY A 47 -53.97 -15.15 10.77
C GLY A 47 -55.49 -15.02 10.90
N ARG A 48 -56.00 -14.55 12.04
CA ARG A 48 -57.43 -14.22 12.25
C ARG A 48 -57.77 -12.76 11.95
N LEU A 49 -56.75 -11.92 11.82
CA LEU A 49 -56.85 -10.56 11.31
C LEU A 49 -56.31 -10.62 9.86
N ASP A 50 -56.61 -9.68 8.97
CA ASP A 50 -55.84 -9.54 7.71
C ASP A 50 -54.38 -9.06 7.97
N ALA A 51 -53.87 -9.34 9.18
CA ALA A 51 -52.60 -8.92 9.69
C ALA A 51 -51.34 -9.57 9.08
N PRO A 52 -51.37 -10.80 8.51
CA PRO A 52 -50.17 -11.41 7.94
C PRO A 52 -49.70 -10.65 6.70
N ALA A 53 -50.63 -10.13 5.90
CA ALA A 53 -50.33 -9.51 4.62
C ALA A 53 -49.57 -8.18 4.77
N TRP A 54 -49.98 -7.31 5.70
CA TRP A 54 -49.32 -6.01 5.88
C TRP A 54 -47.98 -6.14 6.61
N VAL A 55 -47.86 -7.05 7.59
CA VAL A 55 -46.58 -7.32 8.28
C VAL A 55 -45.56 -7.89 7.30
N GLN A 56 -45.97 -8.79 6.41
CA GLN A 56 -45.11 -9.34 5.36
C GLN A 56 -44.66 -8.26 4.37
N ALA A 57 -45.56 -7.37 3.95
CA ALA A 57 -45.22 -6.26 3.08
C ALA A 57 -44.18 -5.34 3.72
N ILE A 58 -44.37 -4.93 4.97
CA ILE A 58 -43.41 -4.09 5.70
C ILE A 58 -42.06 -4.81 5.91
N GLY A 59 -42.09 -6.11 6.24
CA GLY A 59 -40.89 -6.91 6.39
C GLY A 59 -40.07 -7.00 5.10
N SER A 60 -40.74 -7.19 3.95
CA SER A 60 -40.07 -7.22 2.64
C SER A 60 -39.43 -5.88 2.28
N ILE A 61 -40.13 -4.76 2.50
CA ILE A 61 -39.62 -3.40 2.27
C ILE A 61 -38.43 -3.12 3.17
N GLY A 62 -38.53 -3.45 4.46
CA GLY A 62 -37.44 -3.30 5.43
C GLY A 62 -36.20 -4.12 5.06
N ALA A 63 -36.39 -5.37 4.62
CA ALA A 63 -35.29 -6.22 4.16
C ALA A 63 -34.60 -5.66 2.92
N ILE A 64 -35.35 -5.14 1.95
CA ILE A 64 -34.80 -4.51 0.74
C ILE A 64 -33.99 -3.25 1.12
N LEU A 65 -34.53 -2.40 1.99
CA LEU A 65 -33.84 -1.19 2.45
C LEU A 65 -32.56 -1.53 3.22
N ALA A 66 -32.59 -2.54 4.09
CA ALA A 66 -31.42 -3.01 4.82
C ALA A 66 -30.35 -3.58 3.87
N ALA A 67 -30.75 -4.38 2.89
CA ALA A 67 -29.84 -4.92 1.87
C ALA A 67 -29.19 -3.79 1.06
N ALA A 68 -29.96 -2.78 0.64
CA ALA A 68 -29.44 -1.62 -0.07
C ALA A 68 -28.44 -0.80 0.77
N ALA A 69 -28.75 -0.59 2.05
CA ALA A 69 -27.86 0.13 2.96
C ALA A 69 -26.54 -0.62 3.18
N ILE A 70 -26.59 -1.94 3.37
CA ILE A 70 -25.40 -2.79 3.52
C ILE A 70 -24.57 -2.76 2.23
N ALA A 71 -25.19 -2.92 1.07
CA ALA A 71 -24.50 -2.87 -0.22
C ALA A 71 -23.81 -1.50 -0.43
N GLY A 72 -24.50 -0.41 -0.09
CA GLY A 72 -23.92 0.94 -0.15
C GLY A 72 -22.72 1.11 0.80
N TRP A 73 -22.83 0.60 2.03
CA TRP A 73 -21.72 0.64 2.99
C TRP A 73 -20.53 -0.22 2.54
N GLN A 74 -20.78 -1.44 2.04
CA GLN A 74 -19.74 -2.31 1.50
C GLN A 74 -19.04 -1.69 0.30
N ALA A 75 -19.79 -1.10 -0.64
CA ALA A 75 -19.21 -0.40 -1.78
C ALA A 75 -18.33 0.78 -1.36
N ARG A 76 -18.76 1.55 -0.36
CA ARG A 76 -17.96 2.66 0.19
C ARG A 76 -16.70 2.16 0.89
N SER A 77 -16.82 1.15 1.74
CA SER A 77 -15.69 0.54 2.47
C SER A 77 -14.68 -0.08 1.51
N ALA A 78 -15.14 -0.79 0.48
CA ALA A 78 -14.30 -1.37 -0.55
C ALA A 78 -13.52 -0.30 -1.32
N ARG A 79 -14.16 0.84 -1.66
CA ARG A 79 -13.46 1.97 -2.32
C ARG A 79 -12.35 2.55 -1.45
N ILE A 80 -12.63 2.76 -0.15
CA ILE A 80 -11.64 3.30 0.78
C ILE A 80 -10.46 2.33 0.94
N GLN A 81 -10.75 1.03 1.08
CA GLN A 81 -9.71 0.00 1.20
C GLN A 81 -8.88 -0.13 -0.08
N GLN A 82 -9.52 -0.07 -1.25
CA GLN A 82 -8.83 -0.08 -2.54
C GLN A 82 -7.92 1.15 -2.70
N GLN A 83 -8.38 2.32 -2.28
CA GLN A 83 -7.53 3.52 -2.27
C GLN A 83 -6.31 3.33 -1.36
N ARG A 84 -6.50 2.86 -0.12
CA ARG A 84 -5.39 2.61 0.81
C ARG A 84 -4.37 1.61 0.25
N SER A 85 -4.84 0.48 -0.26
CA SER A 85 -3.97 -0.54 -0.87
C SER A 85 -3.19 0.01 -2.07
N ARG A 86 -3.82 0.81 -2.95
CA ARG A 86 -3.11 1.47 -4.05
C ARG A 86 -2.04 2.44 -3.55
N ARG A 87 -2.29 3.15 -2.44
CA ARG A 87 -1.32 4.07 -1.83
C ARG A 87 -0.13 3.32 -1.27
N GLU A 88 -0.37 2.23 -0.53
CA GLU A 88 0.68 1.37 0.03
C GLU A 88 1.54 0.74 -1.08
N ASP A 89 0.92 0.21 -2.15
CA ASP A 89 1.63 -0.33 -3.29
C ASP A 89 2.51 0.71 -3.98
N THR A 90 1.99 1.93 -4.17
CA THR A 90 2.73 3.03 -4.80
C THR A 90 3.93 3.45 -3.92
N ALA A 91 3.75 3.51 -2.60
CA ALA A 91 4.81 3.83 -1.66
C ALA A 91 5.91 2.76 -1.61
N ALA A 92 5.52 1.48 -1.62
CA ALA A 92 6.47 0.36 -1.66
C ALA A 92 7.32 0.38 -2.95
N ARG A 93 6.69 0.67 -4.11
CA ARG A 93 7.38 0.81 -5.39
C ARG A 93 8.34 2.00 -5.40
N ALA A 94 7.91 3.15 -4.90
CA ALA A 94 8.74 4.33 -4.71
C ALA A 94 9.99 4.03 -3.87
N ALA A 95 9.81 3.30 -2.76
CA ALA A 95 10.92 2.90 -1.89
C ALA A 95 11.91 1.97 -2.60
N ALA A 96 11.41 0.99 -3.36
CA ALA A 96 12.26 0.10 -4.16
C ALA A 96 13.08 0.87 -5.21
N LEU A 97 12.45 1.80 -5.93
CA LEU A 97 13.14 2.66 -6.92
C LEU A 97 14.23 3.51 -6.27
N ARG A 98 13.94 4.12 -5.11
CA ARG A 98 14.91 4.91 -4.35
C ARG A 98 16.13 4.08 -3.94
N GLU A 99 15.91 2.83 -3.55
CA GLU A 99 16.99 1.91 -3.17
C GLU A 99 17.86 1.50 -4.37
N ILE A 100 17.26 1.26 -5.53
CA ILE A 100 17.99 0.94 -6.77
C ILE A 100 18.89 2.12 -7.19
N VAL A 101 18.35 3.35 -7.19
CA VAL A 101 19.13 4.56 -7.50
C VAL A 101 20.25 4.77 -6.48
N ARG A 102 20.00 4.49 -5.19
CA ARG A 102 21.04 4.54 -4.15
C ARG A 102 22.16 3.56 -4.42
N ARG A 103 21.85 2.32 -4.80
CA ARG A 103 22.84 1.28 -5.16
C ARG A 103 23.64 1.68 -6.40
N ALA A 104 23.00 2.30 -7.40
CA ALA A 104 23.70 2.84 -8.58
C ALA A 104 24.79 3.85 -8.18
N ILE A 105 24.47 4.76 -7.27
CA ILE A 105 25.45 5.75 -6.79
C ILE A 105 26.58 5.10 -6.00
N ILE A 106 26.30 4.07 -5.22
CA ILE A 106 27.33 3.32 -4.50
C ILE A 106 28.27 2.64 -5.50
N ALA A 107 27.74 1.99 -6.54
CA ALA A 107 28.55 1.38 -7.59
C ALA A 107 29.44 2.42 -8.30
N ILE A 108 28.90 3.60 -8.63
CA ILE A 108 29.69 4.67 -9.26
C ILE A 108 30.75 5.25 -8.30
N ASN A 109 30.43 5.46 -7.02
CA ASN A 109 31.40 5.90 -6.01
C ASN A 109 32.51 4.87 -5.79
N ASN A 110 32.16 3.59 -5.78
CA ASN A 110 33.14 2.51 -5.69
C ASN A 110 34.04 2.55 -6.91
N ALA A 111 33.48 2.68 -8.12
CA ALA A 111 34.27 2.84 -9.33
C ALA A 111 35.25 4.02 -9.24
N ASP A 112 34.81 5.20 -8.78
CA ASP A 112 35.67 6.38 -8.60
C ASP A 112 36.83 6.15 -7.63
N ARG A 113 36.57 5.48 -6.49
CA ARG A 113 37.58 5.11 -5.49
C ARG A 113 38.57 4.07 -6.00
N LEU A 114 38.11 3.19 -6.89
CA LEU A 114 38.86 2.04 -7.39
C LEU A 114 39.72 2.37 -8.62
N ILE A 115 39.70 3.62 -9.10
CA ILE A 115 40.73 4.21 -10.00
C ILE A 115 42.04 4.50 -9.22
N GLN A 116 42.28 3.79 -8.12
CA GLN A 116 43.60 3.63 -7.52
C GLN A 116 44.16 2.27 -7.96
N PRO A 117 45.46 2.17 -8.27
CA PRO A 117 45.97 1.18 -9.24
C PRO A 117 45.84 -0.26 -8.73
N GLY A 118 44.84 -0.98 -9.26
CA GLY A 118 44.68 -2.42 -9.12
C GLY A 118 43.75 -2.99 -10.20
N PRO A 119 44.06 -4.12 -10.85
CA PRO A 119 43.17 -4.74 -11.84
C PRO A 119 41.93 -5.40 -11.22
N ILE A 120 42.05 -5.92 -9.99
CA ILE A 120 40.98 -6.59 -9.24
C ILE A 120 39.85 -5.61 -8.87
N SER A 121 40.21 -4.34 -8.62
CA SER A 121 39.25 -3.31 -8.22
C SER A 121 38.34 -2.85 -9.37
N VAL A 122 38.84 -2.85 -10.61
CA VAL A 122 38.09 -2.40 -11.79
C VAL A 122 37.07 -3.46 -12.25
N ALA A 123 37.43 -4.74 -12.21
CA ALA A 123 36.51 -5.83 -12.56
C ALA A 123 35.27 -5.85 -11.64
N LEU A 124 35.49 -5.72 -10.33
CA LEU A 124 34.40 -5.64 -9.35
C LEU A 124 33.47 -4.44 -9.60
N ALA A 125 34.01 -3.29 -9.99
CA ALA A 125 33.21 -2.11 -10.30
C ALA A 125 32.34 -2.30 -11.56
N ILE A 126 32.84 -3.02 -12.56
CA ILE A 126 32.09 -3.38 -13.77
C ILE A 126 30.93 -4.31 -13.40
N ASP A 127 31.18 -5.36 -12.62
CA ASP A 127 30.15 -6.32 -12.19
C ASP A 127 29.06 -5.64 -11.37
N GLN A 128 29.43 -4.74 -10.45
CA GLN A 128 28.47 -3.96 -9.66
C GLN A 128 27.61 -3.05 -10.54
N ALA A 129 28.20 -2.36 -11.51
CA ALA A 129 27.47 -1.51 -12.43
C ALA A 129 26.50 -2.33 -13.30
N GLU A 130 26.91 -3.50 -13.76
CA GLU A 130 26.10 -4.43 -14.54
C GLU A 130 24.93 -5.00 -13.75
N LEU A 131 25.15 -5.41 -12.50
CA LEU A 131 24.08 -5.93 -11.65
C LEU A 131 22.99 -4.88 -11.38
N VAL A 132 23.39 -3.62 -11.14
CA VAL A 132 22.42 -2.53 -10.96
C VAL A 132 21.72 -2.20 -12.28
N GLN A 133 22.45 -2.23 -13.39
CA GLN A 133 21.88 -2.00 -14.71
C GLN A 133 20.81 -3.05 -15.06
N GLU A 134 21.10 -4.32 -14.82
CA GLU A 134 20.16 -5.41 -15.05
C GLU A 134 18.93 -5.30 -14.15
N ALA A 135 19.13 -4.91 -12.88
CA ALA A 135 18.03 -4.65 -11.97
C ALA A 135 17.12 -3.52 -12.47
N ILE A 136 17.69 -2.44 -13.03
CA ILE A 136 16.93 -1.34 -13.62
C ILE A 136 16.12 -1.80 -14.84
N ARG A 137 16.72 -2.60 -15.72
CA ARG A 137 16.08 -3.08 -16.96
C ARG A 137 14.93 -4.06 -16.73
N LYS A 138 14.95 -4.77 -15.61
CA LYS A 138 13.86 -5.67 -15.20
C LYS A 138 12.65 -4.94 -14.62
N ILE A 139 12.75 -3.64 -14.34
CA ILE A 139 11.61 -2.85 -13.86
C ILE A 139 10.68 -2.59 -15.04
N PRO A 140 9.45 -3.14 -15.03
CA PRO A 140 8.51 -2.85 -16.11
C PRO A 140 8.06 -1.40 -16.04
N VAL A 141 7.98 -0.74 -17.20
CA VAL A 141 7.72 0.71 -17.29
C VAL A 141 6.38 1.09 -16.65
N PHE A 142 5.37 0.22 -16.72
CA PHE A 142 4.04 0.45 -16.14
C PHE A 142 4.00 0.39 -14.61
N GLU A 143 5.05 -0.13 -13.96
CA GLU A 143 5.14 -0.14 -12.49
C GLU A 143 5.72 1.17 -11.93
N ILE A 144 6.24 2.04 -12.80
CA ILE A 144 6.86 3.29 -12.39
C ILE A 144 5.76 4.33 -12.08
N PRO A 145 5.74 4.93 -10.87
CA PRO A 145 4.63 5.78 -10.43
C PRO A 145 4.36 7.00 -11.31
N THR A 146 5.40 7.58 -11.91
CA THR A 146 5.29 8.81 -12.69
C THR A 146 6.16 8.78 -13.95
N PRO A 147 5.77 9.46 -15.04
CA PRO A 147 6.59 9.57 -16.25
C PRO A 147 7.97 10.18 -15.99
N GLN A 148 8.07 11.14 -15.06
CA GLN A 148 9.33 11.77 -14.67
C GLN A 148 10.33 10.74 -14.12
N LEU A 149 9.86 9.80 -13.30
CA LEU A 149 10.70 8.73 -12.78
C LEU A 149 11.20 7.80 -13.89
N VAL A 150 10.39 7.55 -14.93
CA VAL A 150 10.82 6.76 -16.10
C VAL A 150 12.04 7.40 -16.76
N PHE A 151 11.99 8.72 -17.00
CA PHE A 151 13.13 9.45 -17.58
C PHE A 151 14.36 9.40 -16.68
N LEU A 152 14.18 9.54 -15.36
CA LEU A 152 15.28 9.48 -14.39
C LEU A 152 15.93 8.10 -14.36
N ILE A 153 15.14 7.04 -14.36
CA ILE A 153 15.64 5.65 -14.36
C ILE A 153 16.43 5.37 -15.64
N HIS A 154 15.90 5.77 -16.82
CA HIS A 154 16.64 5.64 -18.08
C HIS A 154 17.93 6.47 -18.11
N ARG A 155 17.93 7.65 -17.48
CA ARG A 155 19.14 8.46 -17.34
C ARG A 155 20.20 7.75 -16.51
N VAL A 156 19.81 7.11 -15.40
CA VAL A 156 20.71 6.33 -14.54
C VAL A 156 21.22 5.09 -15.28
N ASP A 157 20.37 4.35 -16.00
CA ASP A 157 20.78 3.22 -16.84
C ASP A 157 21.84 3.63 -17.88
N ARG A 158 21.62 4.76 -18.56
CA ARG A 158 22.58 5.32 -19.51
C ARG A 158 23.90 5.71 -18.83
N ASP A 159 23.85 6.35 -17.67
CA ASP A 159 25.04 6.74 -16.91
C ASP A 159 25.84 5.50 -16.45
N LEU A 160 25.17 4.42 -16.02
CA LEU A 160 25.82 3.14 -15.71
C LEU A 160 26.43 2.47 -16.94
N HIS A 161 25.76 2.54 -18.09
CA HIS A 161 26.31 2.05 -19.35
C HIS A 161 27.60 2.79 -19.73
N LEU A 162 27.60 4.12 -19.62
CA LEU A 162 28.78 4.95 -19.88
C LEU A 162 29.92 4.66 -18.90
N LEU A 163 29.59 4.41 -17.62
CA LEU A 163 30.58 3.98 -16.62
C LEU A 163 31.22 2.65 -17.03
N LYS A 164 30.42 1.62 -17.37
CA LYS A 164 30.92 0.31 -17.83
C LYS A 164 31.84 0.47 -19.05
N GLN A 165 31.44 1.26 -20.04
CA GLN A 165 32.30 1.55 -21.20
C GLN A 165 33.63 2.23 -20.82
N ALA A 166 33.60 3.17 -19.88
CA ALA A 166 34.81 3.84 -19.40
C ALA A 166 35.76 2.88 -18.69
N LEU A 167 35.22 2.00 -17.83
CA LEU A 167 35.99 1.01 -17.10
C LEU A 167 36.56 -0.09 -18.01
N LEU A 168 35.79 -0.58 -19.00
CA LEU A 168 36.27 -1.56 -19.98
C LEU A 168 37.41 -1.00 -20.86
N ARG A 169 37.35 0.29 -21.21
CA ARG A 169 38.47 0.93 -21.91
C ARG A 169 39.71 0.94 -21.03
N PHE A 170 39.57 1.15 -19.73
CA PHE A 170 40.68 1.17 -18.79
C PHE A 170 41.39 -0.18 -18.67
N THR A 171 40.67 -1.31 -18.73
CA THR A 171 41.26 -2.66 -18.62
C THR A 171 41.98 -3.14 -19.89
N GLY A 172 41.56 -2.69 -21.08
CA GLY A 172 42.04 -3.23 -22.36
C GLY A 172 43.29 -2.60 -22.98
N ALA A 173 43.92 -1.59 -22.37
CA ALA A 173 45.09 -0.92 -22.96
C ALA A 173 46.05 -0.38 -21.89
N PRO A 174 47.33 -0.10 -22.25
CA PRO A 174 48.34 0.34 -21.29
C PRO A 174 47.86 1.56 -20.49
N VAL A 175 48.00 1.48 -19.17
CA VAL A 175 47.55 2.50 -18.23
C VAL A 175 48.58 3.63 -18.23
N THR A 176 48.23 4.77 -18.82
CA THR A 176 49.02 6.01 -18.75
C THR A 176 48.40 7.00 -17.78
N ALA A 177 49.20 7.88 -17.17
CA ALA A 177 48.71 8.90 -16.22
C ALA A 177 47.59 9.78 -16.83
N ALA A 178 47.77 10.25 -18.07
CA ALA A 178 46.75 11.03 -18.79
C ALA A 178 45.42 10.27 -18.97
N ARG A 179 45.48 8.94 -19.08
CA ARG A 179 44.29 8.09 -19.20
C ARG A 179 43.58 7.88 -17.87
N ILE A 180 44.34 7.76 -16.78
CA ILE A 180 43.80 7.75 -15.42
C ILE A 180 43.03 9.05 -15.17
N ASP A 181 43.64 10.21 -15.47
CA ASP A 181 43.03 11.52 -15.23
C ASP A 181 41.76 11.73 -16.06
N SER A 182 41.78 11.39 -17.35
CA SER A 182 40.59 11.51 -18.22
C SER A 182 39.47 10.54 -17.82
N THR A 183 39.80 9.34 -17.37
CA THR A 183 38.82 8.35 -16.88
C THR A 183 38.19 8.84 -15.57
N LYS A 184 39.00 9.36 -14.65
CA LYS A 184 38.55 9.95 -13.39
C LYS A 184 37.65 11.16 -13.61
N ALA A 185 38.01 12.07 -14.53
CA ALA A 185 37.17 13.21 -14.89
C ALA A 185 35.81 12.76 -15.45
N ARG A 186 35.78 11.73 -16.30
CA ARG A 186 34.54 11.15 -16.83
C ARG A 186 33.67 10.54 -15.73
N ILE A 187 34.27 9.75 -14.84
CA ILE A 187 33.56 9.08 -13.75
C ILE A 187 32.99 10.12 -12.76
N SER A 188 33.76 11.15 -12.41
CA SER A 188 33.28 12.28 -11.61
C SER A 188 32.11 13.02 -12.27
N GLY A 189 32.16 13.21 -13.59
CA GLY A 189 31.06 13.80 -14.36
C GLY A 189 29.79 12.93 -14.33
N ILE A 190 29.93 11.61 -14.50
CA ILE A 190 28.84 10.64 -14.37
C ILE A 190 28.24 10.71 -12.96
N LEU A 191 29.08 10.63 -11.94
CA LEU A 191 28.69 10.67 -10.54
C LEU A 191 27.89 11.93 -10.19
N THR A 192 28.34 13.09 -10.68
CA THR A 192 27.65 14.37 -10.46
C THR A 192 26.25 14.35 -11.08
N ARG A 193 26.10 13.85 -12.30
CA ARG A 193 24.79 13.72 -12.96
C ARG A 193 23.88 12.71 -12.27
N THR A 194 24.40 11.56 -11.84
CA THR A 194 23.60 10.56 -11.13
C THR A 194 23.18 11.06 -9.74
N ARG A 195 24.03 11.84 -9.05
CA ARG A 195 23.65 12.50 -7.79
C ARG A 195 22.57 13.57 -7.99
N ALA A 196 22.59 14.29 -9.11
CA ALA A 196 21.52 15.23 -9.46
C ALA A 196 20.21 14.47 -9.73
N ALA A 197 20.26 13.40 -10.54
CA ALA A 197 19.11 12.55 -10.83
C ALA A 197 18.51 11.91 -9.57
N ARG A 198 19.33 11.55 -8.58
CA ARG A 198 18.83 11.09 -7.27
C ARG A 198 18.08 12.18 -6.52
N ARG A 199 18.57 13.42 -6.51
CA ARG A 199 17.89 14.53 -5.83
C ARG A 199 16.53 14.78 -6.45
N GLU A 200 16.50 14.87 -7.78
CA GLU A 200 15.27 15.01 -8.56
C GLU A 200 14.30 13.83 -8.32
N CYS A 201 14.82 12.60 -8.24
CA CYS A 201 14.02 11.42 -7.89
C CYS A 201 13.42 11.53 -6.49
N VAL A 202 14.19 11.99 -5.49
CA VAL A 202 13.69 12.18 -4.12
C VAL A 202 12.62 13.27 -4.08
N GLU A 203 12.82 14.37 -4.79
CA GLU A 203 11.83 15.46 -4.90
C GLU A 203 10.53 14.94 -5.53
N VAL A 204 10.60 14.31 -6.70
CA VAL A 204 9.43 13.74 -7.39
C VAL A 204 8.71 12.69 -6.54
N LEU A 205 9.45 11.86 -5.81
CA LEU A 205 8.86 10.86 -4.90
C LEU A 205 8.21 11.50 -3.67
N THR A 206 8.76 12.60 -3.17
CA THR A 206 8.19 13.35 -2.05
C THR A 206 6.91 14.04 -2.48
N ASP A 207 6.92 14.66 -3.67
CA ASP A 207 5.74 15.30 -4.26
C ASP A 207 4.64 14.27 -4.57
N ALA A 208 5.00 13.10 -5.09
CA ALA A 208 4.06 12.01 -5.31
C ALA A 208 3.50 11.45 -3.99
N GLY A 209 4.30 11.40 -2.92
CA GLY A 209 3.84 11.03 -1.58
C GLY A 209 2.87 12.06 -1.00
N ASN A 210 3.17 13.35 -1.13
CA ASN A 210 2.32 14.44 -0.63
C ASN A 210 1.01 14.56 -1.43
N ALA A 211 1.05 14.36 -2.76
CA ALA A 211 -0.13 14.33 -3.62
C ALA A 211 -1.08 13.16 -3.29
N VAL A 212 -0.58 12.14 -2.59
CA VAL A 212 -1.37 11.02 -2.10
C VAL A 212 -2.03 11.31 -0.74
N GLU A 213 -1.56 12.31 0.03
CA GLU A 213 -2.15 12.67 1.32
C GLU A 213 -3.35 13.63 1.24
N ILE A 214 -3.50 14.36 0.12
CA ILE A 214 -4.65 15.25 -0.19
C ILE A 214 -5.82 14.44 -0.78
#